data_AF-A0A971J000-F1
#
_entry.id   AF-A0A971J000-F1
#
_cell.length_a   1.000
_cell.length_b   1.000
_cell.length_c   1.000
_cell.angle_alpha   90.00
_cell.angle_beta   90.00
_cell.angle_gamma   90.00
#
_symmetry.space_group_name_H-M   'P 1'
#
loop_
_entity.id
_entity.type
_entity.pdbx_description
1 polymer ?
#
loop_
_entity_poly.entity_id
_entity_poly.type
_entity_poly.pdbx_seq_one_letter_code
_entity_poly.pdbx_strand_id
1 'polypeptide(L)'
;MSHSEVVTNRARITLTYTPIYLHCWLALRNGWRTLAGSFCSVFGVLWMFLGAVTHSVGVDYTGLSILWSLAGIALAVAAVFTGYRYSTHIPPGFEGQPSSIQNVVRWKRPRWEYRLALLLLEDRLSRTDRQLRDLADGRRYVGLTQPDDVNSYVDWLRLRPMNLTRMVEVAKQLLVYDLPRALSSSSSGETSPVSIVECVDAISDLYDETLDFELESRRVLPPEGFEEVHRIQDGWSQTIRDGIRQVTDFLERATTWNPRSGKPLEFTIEFGAPRDVDMFKAELDRLLA
;
A
#
# COMPACT_ATOMS: atom_id res chain seq x y z
N MET A 1 -31.57 -17.04 -17.91
CA MET A 1 -30.49 -17.63 -17.08
C MET A 1 -29.25 -17.76 -17.94
N SER A 2 -28.39 -16.74 -17.90
CA SER A 2 -27.06 -16.80 -18.53
C SER A 2 -26.11 -17.35 -17.49
N HIS A 3 -25.30 -18.34 -17.87
CA HIS A 3 -24.17 -18.79 -17.08
C HIS A 3 -23.29 -17.58 -16.78
N SER A 4 -23.15 -17.24 -15.50
CA SER A 4 -22.17 -16.26 -15.02
C SER A 4 -20.78 -16.77 -15.41
N GLU A 5 -20.19 -16.19 -16.45
CA GLU A 5 -18.79 -16.40 -16.80
C GLU A 5 -17.93 -16.02 -15.60
N VAL A 6 -17.38 -17.03 -14.93
CA VAL A 6 -16.35 -16.83 -13.91
C VAL A 6 -15.09 -16.39 -14.64
N VAL A 7 -14.84 -15.09 -14.69
CA VAL A 7 -13.62 -14.52 -15.28
C VAL A 7 -12.45 -14.93 -14.38
N THR A 8 -11.72 -15.96 -14.79
CA THR A 8 -10.51 -16.43 -14.10
C THR A 8 -9.28 -15.73 -14.66
N ASN A 9 -8.86 -14.63 -14.03
CA ASN A 9 -7.61 -13.96 -14.37
C ASN A 9 -6.42 -14.66 -13.69
N ARG A 10 -5.42 -15.10 -14.47
CA ARG A 10 -4.14 -15.65 -13.96
C ARG A 10 -3.02 -14.65 -14.21
N ALA A 11 -2.43 -14.11 -13.13
CA ALA A 11 -1.25 -13.27 -13.20
C ALA A 11 0.02 -14.06 -12.84
N ARG A 12 1.07 -13.98 -13.67
CA ARG A 12 2.41 -14.49 -13.33
C ARG A 12 3.25 -13.31 -12.85
N ILE A 13 3.64 -13.33 -11.57
CA ILE A 13 4.40 -12.26 -10.95
C ILE A 13 5.87 -12.66 -10.81
N THR A 14 6.78 -11.82 -11.30
CA THR A 14 8.22 -11.97 -11.12
C THR A 14 8.67 -11.17 -9.91
N LEU A 15 9.37 -11.85 -8.98
CA LEU A 15 9.86 -11.23 -7.75
C LEU A 15 11.17 -10.50 -8.00
N THR A 16 11.21 -9.21 -7.65
CA THR A 16 12.44 -8.44 -7.59
C THR A 16 13.10 -8.59 -6.22
N TYR A 17 14.39 -8.89 -6.23
CA TYR A 17 15.22 -8.89 -5.02
C TYR A 17 16.44 -8.04 -5.30
N THR A 18 16.66 -7.03 -4.45
CA THR A 18 17.89 -6.26 -4.45
C THR A 18 18.88 -6.95 -3.53
N PRO A 19 19.95 -7.59 -4.06
CA PRO A 19 20.93 -8.24 -3.22
C PRO A 19 21.73 -7.22 -2.42
N ILE A 20 22.25 -7.64 -1.26
CA ILE A 20 23.01 -6.76 -0.34
C ILE A 20 24.17 -6.05 -1.04
N TYR A 21 24.86 -6.72 -1.96
CA TYR A 21 25.95 -6.09 -2.72
C TYR A 21 25.46 -4.94 -3.61
N LEU A 22 24.22 -5.01 -4.12
CA LEU A 22 23.64 -3.94 -4.93
C LEU A 22 23.29 -2.74 -4.05
N HIS A 23 22.84 -2.97 -2.81
CA HIS A 23 22.69 -1.89 -1.82
C HIS A 23 24.04 -1.22 -1.51
N CYS A 24 25.10 -1.99 -1.31
CA CYS A 24 26.44 -1.44 -1.12
C CYS A 24 26.91 -0.64 -2.34
N TRP A 25 26.68 -1.16 -3.54
CA TRP A 25 27.00 -0.48 -4.79
C TRP A 25 26.20 0.81 -4.98
N LEU A 26 24.89 0.79 -4.73
CA LEU A 26 24.02 1.97 -4.80
C LEU A 26 24.39 3.01 -3.75
N ALA A 27 24.70 2.58 -2.52
CA ALA A 27 25.17 3.47 -1.46
C ALA A 27 26.50 4.13 -1.85
N LEU A 28 27.44 3.38 -2.44
CA LEU A 28 28.71 3.91 -2.93
C LEU A 28 28.50 4.85 -4.13
N ARG A 29 27.71 4.44 -5.12
CA ARG A 29 27.45 5.20 -6.35
C ARG A 29 26.68 6.49 -6.09
N ASN A 30 25.67 6.47 -5.23
CA ASN A 30 24.89 7.67 -4.92
C ASN A 30 25.59 8.51 -3.85
N GLY A 31 26.40 7.88 -2.99
CA GLY A 31 27.12 8.52 -1.89
C GLY A 31 28.53 9.00 -2.20
N TRP A 32 29.10 8.74 -3.40
CA TRP A 32 30.53 8.98 -3.66
C TRP A 32 30.97 10.42 -3.39
N ARG A 33 30.14 11.41 -3.72
CA ARG A 33 30.42 12.84 -3.45
C ARG A 33 30.48 13.13 -1.96
N THR A 34 29.51 12.59 -1.22
CA THR A 34 29.45 12.71 0.24
C THR A 34 30.63 11.98 0.88
N LEU A 35 30.99 10.81 0.36
CA LEU A 35 32.12 10.01 0.84
C LEU A 35 33.43 10.77 0.62
N ALA A 36 33.67 11.31 -0.58
CA ALA A 36 34.85 12.09 -0.88
C ALA A 36 34.94 13.37 -0.02
N GLY A 37 33.84 14.10 0.13
CA GLY A 37 33.79 15.30 0.98
C GLY A 37 34.04 14.98 2.46
N SER A 38 33.43 13.89 2.98
CA SER A 38 33.63 13.44 4.36
C SER A 38 35.06 12.97 4.58
N PHE A 39 35.62 12.23 3.62
CA PHE A 39 37.02 11.78 3.65
C PHE A 39 37.98 12.96 3.74
N CYS A 40 37.86 13.95 2.84
CA CYS A 40 38.72 15.14 2.85
C CYS A 40 38.60 15.91 4.17
N SER A 41 37.38 16.04 4.70
CA SER A 41 37.13 16.75 5.97
C SER A 41 37.78 16.03 7.15
N VAL A 42 37.54 14.72 7.30
CA VAL A 42 38.10 13.91 8.40
C VAL A 42 39.62 13.83 8.28
N PHE A 43 40.14 13.61 7.08
CA PHE A 43 41.59 13.58 6.84
C PHE A 43 42.24 14.91 7.20
N GLY A 44 41.66 16.05 6.79
CA GLY A 44 42.16 17.37 7.14
C GLY A 44 42.21 17.63 8.64
N VAL A 45 41.16 17.24 9.38
CA VAL A 45 41.13 17.36 10.86
C VAL A 45 42.19 16.49 11.51
N LEU A 46 42.30 15.23 11.10
CA LEU A 46 43.30 14.29 11.62
C LEU A 46 44.73 14.77 11.31
N TRP A 47 44.96 15.32 10.12
CA TRP A 47 46.24 15.89 9.71
C TRP A 47 46.61 17.12 10.54
N MET A 48 45.67 18.04 10.75
CA MET A 48 45.88 19.21 11.62
C MET A 48 46.20 18.80 13.05
N PHE A 49 45.48 17.81 13.59
CA PHE A 49 45.74 17.30 14.93
C PHE A 49 47.13 16.66 15.04
N LEU A 50 47.52 15.83 14.06
CA LEU A 50 48.87 15.25 14.04
C LEU A 50 49.94 16.34 13.99
N GLY A 51 49.77 17.36 13.13
CA GLY A 51 50.70 18.49 13.03
C GLY A 51 50.82 19.30 14.33
N ALA A 52 49.72 19.46 15.08
CA ALA A 52 49.76 20.11 16.39
C ALA A 52 50.53 19.27 17.43
N VAL A 53 50.34 17.94 17.41
CA VAL A 53 51.05 17.02 18.31
C VAL A 53 52.54 16.96 17.98
N THR A 54 52.92 16.86 16.71
CA THR A 54 54.33 16.82 16.30
C THR A 54 55.06 18.09 16.69
N HIS A 55 54.43 19.25 16.49
CA HIS A 55 54.98 20.55 16.89
C HIS A 55 55.18 20.65 18.40
N SER A 56 54.23 20.14 19.18
CA SER A 56 54.27 20.23 20.65
C SER A 56 55.28 19.27 21.29
N VAL A 57 55.48 18.08 20.70
CA VAL A 57 56.35 17.02 21.25
C VAL A 57 57.77 17.08 20.68
N GLY A 58 57.99 17.79 19.57
CA GLY A 58 59.31 17.94 18.94
C GLY A 58 59.82 16.67 18.26
N VAL A 59 58.90 15.78 17.83
CA VAL A 59 59.24 14.53 17.13
C VAL A 59 58.78 14.61 15.68
N ASP A 60 59.71 14.39 14.75
CA ASP A 60 59.44 14.37 13.31
C ASP A 60 58.82 13.05 12.88
N TYR A 61 57.50 13.05 12.74
CA TYR A 61 56.73 11.93 12.21
C TYR A 61 56.47 12.11 10.71
N THR A 62 57.52 12.02 9.88
CA THR A 62 57.40 12.13 8.40
C THR A 62 57.29 10.79 7.68
N GLY A 63 56.90 9.73 8.41
CA GLY A 63 56.75 8.40 7.85
C GLY A 63 55.55 8.29 6.91
N LEU A 64 55.79 7.80 5.68
CA LEU A 64 54.74 7.44 4.72
C LEU A 64 53.68 6.52 5.34
N SER A 65 54.08 5.67 6.29
CA SER A 65 53.20 4.77 7.05
C SER A 65 52.11 5.52 7.81
N ILE A 66 52.44 6.65 8.43
CA ILE A 66 51.48 7.43 9.24
C ILE A 66 50.44 8.07 8.33
N LEU A 67 50.85 8.58 7.17
CA LEU A 67 49.92 9.13 6.17
C LEU A 67 48.93 8.06 5.68
N TRP A 68 49.41 6.84 5.39
CA TRP A 68 48.53 5.72 5.04
C TRP A 68 47.59 5.32 6.17
N SER A 69 48.06 5.31 7.43
CA SER A 69 47.20 5.04 8.59
C SER A 69 46.10 6.09 8.75
N LEU A 70 46.43 7.38 8.63
CA LEU A 70 45.45 8.47 8.70
C LEU A 70 44.44 8.40 7.56
N ALA A 71 44.90 8.14 6.33
CA ALA A 71 44.03 7.95 5.18
C ALA A 71 43.09 6.74 5.38
N GLY A 72 43.60 5.63 5.91
CA GLY A 72 42.80 4.45 6.24
C GLY A 72 41.72 4.75 7.27
N ILE A 73 42.05 5.46 8.35
CA ILE A 73 41.09 5.87 9.38
C ILE A 73 40.04 6.83 8.80
N ALA A 74 40.47 7.85 8.03
CA ALA A 74 39.56 8.81 7.41
C ALA A 74 38.58 8.13 6.44
N LEU A 75 39.06 7.16 5.65
CA LEU A 75 38.23 6.38 4.75
C LEU A 75 37.22 5.52 5.51
N ALA A 76 37.65 4.86 6.59
CA ALA A 76 36.75 4.06 7.43
C ALA A 76 35.64 4.93 8.05
N VAL A 77 35.98 6.10 8.61
CA VAL A 77 35.00 7.03 9.18
C VAL A 77 34.04 7.55 8.10
N ALA A 78 34.56 7.94 6.93
CA ALA A 78 33.73 8.41 5.81
C ALA A 78 32.78 7.32 5.29
N ALA A 79 33.23 6.07 5.25
CA ALA A 79 32.40 4.92 4.87
C ALA A 79 31.30 4.67 5.90
N VAL A 80 31.62 4.69 7.21
CA VAL A 80 30.63 4.57 8.30
C VAL A 80 29.60 5.69 8.22
N PHE A 81 30.03 6.94 8.04
CA PHE A 81 29.13 8.09 7.94
C PHE A 81 28.23 8.03 6.71
N THR A 82 28.77 7.61 5.56
CA THR A 82 28.01 7.43 4.32
C THR A 82 27.00 6.30 4.47
N GLY A 83 27.39 5.18 5.09
CA GLY A 83 26.50 4.07 5.40
C GLY A 83 25.39 4.46 6.38
N TYR A 84 25.73 5.23 7.43
CA TYR A 84 24.76 5.78 8.37
C TYR A 84 23.77 6.71 7.66
N ARG A 85 24.26 7.67 6.86
CA ARG A 85 23.41 8.59 6.12
C ARG A 85 22.49 7.88 5.12
N TYR A 86 23.00 6.85 4.43
CA TYR A 86 22.18 5.99 3.57
C TYR A 86 21.12 5.25 4.38
N SER A 87 21.48 4.73 5.55
CA SER A 87 20.56 4.06 6.47
C SER A 87 19.53 5.02 7.07
N THR A 88 19.83 6.31 7.25
CA THR A 88 18.85 7.29 7.75
C THR A 88 18.10 8.02 6.65
N HIS A 89 18.41 7.80 5.38
CA HIS A 89 17.75 8.47 4.27
C HIS A 89 16.33 7.91 4.08
N ILE A 90 15.34 8.78 4.22
CA ILE A 90 13.94 8.46 3.92
C ILE A 90 13.73 8.73 2.42
N PRO A 91 13.21 7.77 1.65
CA PRO A 91 12.86 7.99 0.26
C PRO A 91 11.82 9.11 0.12
N PRO A 92 11.92 9.95 -0.93
CA PRO A 92 10.96 11.02 -1.15
C PRO A 92 9.54 10.46 -1.30
N GLY A 93 8.57 11.10 -0.65
CA GLY A 93 7.16 10.66 -0.60
C GLY A 93 6.81 9.78 0.61
N PHE A 94 7.80 9.41 1.44
CA PHE A 94 7.61 8.58 2.63
C PHE A 94 7.85 9.32 3.95
N GLU A 95 8.11 10.64 3.91
CA GLU A 95 8.44 11.45 5.08
C GLU A 95 7.33 11.48 6.13
N GLY A 96 6.07 11.46 5.70
CA GLY A 96 4.90 11.43 6.58
C GLY A 96 4.41 10.03 6.96
N GLN A 97 5.03 8.97 6.43
CA GLN A 97 4.57 7.60 6.66
C GLN A 97 5.09 7.04 7.99
N PRO A 98 4.38 6.07 8.61
CA PRO A 98 4.88 5.34 9.78
C PRO A 98 6.28 4.75 9.57
N SER A 99 7.06 4.70 10.65
CA SER A 99 8.45 4.18 10.62
C SER A 99 8.51 2.72 10.14
N SER A 100 7.48 1.91 10.39
CA SER A 100 7.34 0.56 9.86
C SER A 100 7.35 0.52 8.33
N ILE A 101 6.62 1.42 7.68
CA ILE A 101 6.54 1.56 6.21
C ILE A 101 7.87 2.09 5.67
N GLN A 102 8.42 3.15 6.27
CA GLN A 102 9.72 3.71 5.87
C GLN A 102 10.84 2.65 5.90
N ASN A 103 10.83 1.79 6.92
CA ASN A 103 11.80 0.71 7.05
C ASN A 103 11.72 -0.31 5.90
N VAL A 104 10.52 -0.64 5.42
CA VAL A 104 10.34 -1.60 4.34
C VAL A 104 10.91 -1.06 3.03
N VAL A 105 10.58 0.19 2.68
CA VAL A 105 11.07 0.83 1.44
C VAL A 105 12.58 1.05 1.49
N ARG A 106 13.12 1.39 2.66
CA ARG A 106 14.56 1.61 2.84
C ARG A 106 15.36 0.34 2.61
N TRP A 107 14.98 -0.76 3.26
CA TRP A 107 15.78 -1.98 3.25
C TRP A 107 15.51 -2.89 2.05
N LYS A 108 14.38 -2.70 1.36
CA LYS A 108 13.93 -3.51 0.21
C LYS A 108 14.26 -5.00 0.35
N ARG A 109 13.96 -5.56 1.53
CA ARG A 109 14.14 -6.98 1.81
C ARG A 109 13.36 -7.82 0.77
N PRO A 110 13.67 -9.11 0.58
CA PRO A 110 12.89 -9.93 -0.34
C PRO A 110 11.39 -9.76 -0.11
N ARG A 111 10.63 -9.48 -1.18
CA ARG A 111 9.17 -9.24 -1.16
C ARG A 111 8.74 -7.98 -0.40
N TRP A 112 9.59 -6.97 -0.38
CA TRP A 112 9.25 -5.68 0.22
C TRP A 112 8.04 -5.05 -0.46
N GLU A 113 7.78 -5.32 -1.74
CA GLU A 113 6.63 -4.79 -2.50
C GLU A 113 5.31 -5.24 -1.87
N TYR A 114 5.16 -6.54 -1.64
CA TYR A 114 3.97 -7.13 -0.99
C TYR A 114 3.83 -6.65 0.45
N ARG A 115 4.95 -6.60 1.18
CA ARG A 115 4.95 -6.14 2.57
C ARG A 115 4.59 -4.66 2.67
N LEU A 116 5.05 -3.85 1.72
CA LEU A 116 4.73 -2.44 1.63
C LEU A 116 3.23 -2.24 1.36
N ALA A 117 2.70 -2.92 0.33
CA ALA A 117 1.28 -2.85 0.01
C ALA A 117 0.40 -3.31 1.18
N LEU A 118 0.77 -4.39 1.86
CA LEU A 118 0.05 -4.88 3.04
C LEU A 118 -0.01 -3.82 4.15
N LEU A 119 1.15 -3.28 4.54
CA LEU A 119 1.22 -2.27 5.61
C LEU A 119 0.47 -0.99 5.25
N LEU A 120 0.52 -0.56 3.98
CA LEU A 120 -0.22 0.60 3.51
C LEU A 120 -1.73 0.33 3.54
N LEU A 121 -2.19 -0.82 3.03
CA LEU A 121 -3.61 -1.19 3.06
C LEU A 121 -4.13 -1.29 4.49
N GLU A 122 -3.40 -1.94 5.40
CA GLU A 122 -3.79 -2.03 6.81
C GLU A 122 -3.91 -0.64 7.45
N ASP A 123 -2.93 0.23 7.24
CA ASP A 123 -2.92 1.59 7.78
C ASP A 123 -4.12 2.40 7.26
N ARG A 124 -4.28 2.48 5.93
CA ARG A 124 -5.32 3.28 5.28
C ARG A 124 -6.73 2.76 5.55
N LEU A 125 -6.95 1.45 5.40
CA LEU A 125 -8.29 0.85 5.48
C LEU A 125 -8.77 0.66 6.92
N SER A 126 -7.88 0.66 7.92
CA SER A 126 -8.25 0.36 9.32
C SER A 126 -9.34 1.29 9.87
N ARG A 127 -9.30 2.57 9.49
CA ARG A 127 -10.30 3.56 9.92
C ARG A 127 -11.66 3.25 9.31
N THR A 128 -11.71 3.07 8.00
CA THR A 128 -12.94 2.86 7.24
C THR A 128 -13.56 1.50 7.55
N ASP A 129 -12.74 0.47 7.72
CA ASP A 129 -13.24 -0.85 8.14
C ASP A 129 -13.86 -0.81 9.55
N ARG A 130 -13.27 -0.07 10.50
CA ARG A 130 -13.88 0.15 11.81
C ARG A 130 -15.23 0.85 11.67
N GLN A 131 -15.30 1.88 10.82
CA GLN A 131 -16.53 2.63 10.60
C GLN A 131 -17.64 1.79 9.94
N LEU A 132 -17.29 0.94 8.97
CA LEU A 132 -18.21 -0.03 8.37
C LEU A 132 -18.70 -1.06 9.38
N ARG A 133 -17.82 -1.55 10.27
CA ARG A 133 -18.21 -2.44 11.38
C ARG A 133 -19.12 -1.76 12.39
N ASP A 134 -18.79 -0.55 12.81
CA ASP A 134 -19.64 0.23 13.71
C ASP A 134 -21.01 0.55 13.11
N LEU A 135 -21.05 0.76 11.79
CA LEU A 135 -22.29 0.93 11.05
C LEU A 135 -23.08 -0.38 11.06
N ALA A 136 -22.49 -1.50 10.66
CA ALA A 136 -23.12 -2.82 10.67
C ALA A 136 -23.67 -3.21 12.06
N ASP A 137 -22.92 -2.94 13.13
CA ASP A 137 -23.28 -3.24 14.52
C ASP A 137 -24.30 -2.24 15.12
N GLY A 138 -24.71 -1.20 14.38
CA GLY A 138 -25.62 -0.16 14.87
C GLY A 138 -25.02 0.78 15.92
N ARG A 139 -23.68 0.83 16.06
CA ARG A 139 -22.96 1.71 17.00
C ARG A 139 -22.82 3.15 16.50
N ARG A 140 -23.05 3.41 15.22
CA ARG A 140 -22.92 4.73 14.60
C ARG A 140 -24.30 5.32 14.29
N TYR A 141 -24.59 6.48 14.85
CA TYR A 141 -25.76 7.27 14.48
C TYR A 141 -25.61 7.84 13.07
N VAL A 142 -26.68 7.72 12.27
CA VAL A 142 -26.79 8.28 10.92
C VAL A 142 -28.05 9.15 10.90
N GLY A 143 -27.91 10.42 10.55
CA GLY A 143 -29.04 11.33 10.44
C GLY A 143 -29.96 10.91 9.28
N LEU A 144 -31.26 10.94 9.53
CA LEU A 144 -32.26 10.59 8.53
C LEU A 144 -32.57 11.79 7.62
N THR A 145 -32.76 11.50 6.34
CA THR A 145 -33.19 12.42 5.29
C THR A 145 -34.42 11.82 4.64
N GLN A 146 -35.47 12.61 4.51
CA GLN A 146 -36.70 12.19 3.87
C GLN A 146 -36.64 12.53 2.37
N PRO A 147 -36.99 11.59 1.47
CA PRO A 147 -37.16 11.90 0.05
C PRO A 147 -38.23 12.96 -0.18
N ASP A 148 -38.07 13.79 -1.20
CA ASP A 148 -39.05 14.82 -1.58
C ASP A 148 -40.42 14.19 -1.96
N ASP A 149 -40.37 13.06 -2.66
CA ASP A 149 -41.55 12.28 -3.06
C ASP A 149 -41.21 10.80 -3.31
N VAL A 150 -42.23 9.98 -3.53
CA VAL A 150 -42.11 8.53 -3.75
C VAL A 150 -41.40 8.20 -5.06
N ASN A 151 -41.62 8.96 -6.13
CA ASN A 151 -40.94 8.73 -7.41
C ASN A 151 -39.45 9.02 -7.29
N SER A 152 -39.08 10.10 -6.59
CA SER A 152 -37.69 10.43 -6.27
C SER A 152 -37.00 9.28 -5.51
N TYR A 153 -37.70 8.65 -4.57
CA TYR A 153 -37.20 7.46 -3.87
C TYR A 153 -37.06 6.22 -4.78
N VAL A 154 -38.05 5.96 -5.65
CA VAL A 154 -37.98 4.86 -6.63
C VAL A 154 -36.83 5.05 -7.61
N ASP A 155 -36.61 6.28 -8.08
CA ASP A 155 -35.50 6.59 -8.99
C ASP A 155 -34.15 6.42 -8.28
N TRP A 156 -34.06 6.84 -7.01
CA TRP A 156 -32.90 6.53 -6.16
C TRP A 156 -32.67 5.02 -6.06
N LEU A 157 -33.70 4.22 -5.73
CA LEU A 157 -33.62 2.76 -5.64
C LEU A 157 -33.11 2.12 -6.94
N ARG A 158 -33.57 2.59 -8.10
CA ARG A 158 -33.14 2.08 -9.43
C ARG A 158 -31.65 2.32 -9.69
N LEU A 159 -31.09 3.41 -9.17
CA LEU A 159 -29.67 3.74 -9.34
C LEU A 159 -28.75 2.89 -8.44
N ARG A 160 -29.24 2.36 -7.31
CA ARG A 160 -28.43 1.63 -6.33
C ARG A 160 -27.71 0.41 -6.92
N PRO A 161 -28.37 -0.53 -7.64
CA PRO A 161 -27.69 -1.65 -8.27
C PRO A 161 -26.67 -1.22 -9.33
N MET A 162 -26.95 -0.13 -10.06
CA MET A 162 -26.05 0.40 -11.09
C MET A 162 -24.77 0.95 -10.46
N ASN A 163 -24.89 1.72 -9.38
CA ASN A 163 -23.76 2.28 -8.65
C ASN A 163 -22.90 1.15 -8.06
N LEU A 164 -23.52 0.18 -7.40
CA LEU A 164 -22.81 -0.97 -6.84
C LEU A 164 -22.06 -1.77 -7.92
N THR A 165 -22.70 -2.02 -9.08
CA THR A 165 -22.04 -2.71 -10.19
C THR A 165 -20.81 -1.94 -10.67
N ARG A 166 -20.91 -0.61 -10.82
CA ARG A 166 -19.77 0.24 -11.17
C ARG A 166 -18.66 0.19 -10.15
N MET A 167 -18.99 0.24 -8.85
CA MET A 167 -18.00 0.11 -7.77
C MET A 167 -17.30 -1.25 -7.81
N VAL A 168 -18.02 -2.33 -8.07
CA VAL A 168 -17.44 -3.68 -8.23
C VAL A 168 -16.51 -3.75 -9.45
N GLU A 169 -16.86 -3.11 -10.57
CA GLU A 169 -15.97 -3.05 -11.74
C GLU A 169 -14.69 -2.25 -11.46
N VAL A 170 -14.79 -1.13 -10.73
CA VAL A 170 -13.61 -0.38 -10.26
C VAL A 170 -12.78 -1.25 -9.30
N ALA A 171 -13.43 -1.98 -8.38
CA ALA A 171 -12.75 -2.91 -7.48
C ALA A 171 -11.98 -3.99 -8.24
N LYS A 172 -12.59 -4.59 -9.27
CA LYS A 172 -11.92 -5.56 -10.15
C LYS A 172 -10.72 -4.92 -10.84
N GLN A 173 -10.87 -3.72 -11.41
CA GLN A 173 -9.79 -3.01 -12.07
C GLN A 173 -8.60 -2.79 -11.12
N LEU A 174 -8.86 -2.23 -9.94
CA LEU A 174 -7.82 -1.94 -8.95
C LEU A 174 -7.16 -3.20 -8.39
N LEU A 175 -7.97 -4.18 -7.96
CA LEU A 175 -7.47 -5.34 -7.22
C LEU A 175 -6.90 -6.44 -8.11
N VAL A 176 -7.44 -6.64 -9.32
CA VAL A 176 -7.06 -7.74 -10.22
C VAL A 176 -6.01 -7.30 -11.24
N TYR A 177 -6.00 -6.03 -11.64
CA TYR A 177 -5.10 -5.54 -12.69
C TYR A 177 -4.08 -4.54 -12.17
N ASP A 178 -4.52 -3.44 -11.55
CA ASP A 178 -3.62 -2.33 -11.22
C ASP A 178 -2.68 -2.68 -10.07
N LEU A 179 -3.18 -3.33 -9.02
CA LEU A 179 -2.34 -3.73 -7.88
C LEU A 179 -1.28 -4.77 -8.29
N PRO A 180 -1.60 -5.89 -8.97
CA PRO A 180 -0.58 -6.79 -9.47
C PRO A 180 0.42 -6.11 -10.40
N ARG A 181 -0.03 -5.17 -11.23
CA ARG A 181 0.85 -4.37 -12.10
C ARG A 181 1.77 -3.45 -11.29
N ALA A 182 1.26 -2.79 -10.25
CA ALA A 182 2.03 -1.92 -9.38
C ALA A 182 3.06 -2.70 -8.54
N LEU A 183 2.77 -3.97 -8.21
CA LEU A 183 3.68 -4.87 -7.51
C LEU A 183 4.73 -5.51 -8.43
N SER A 184 4.42 -5.64 -9.73
CA SER A 184 5.30 -6.28 -10.70
C SER A 184 6.39 -5.32 -11.17
N SER A 185 7.62 -5.80 -11.24
CA SER A 185 8.74 -5.05 -11.80
C SER A 185 8.50 -4.74 -13.28
N SER A 186 8.53 -3.47 -13.66
CA SER A 186 8.51 -3.07 -15.07
C SER A 186 9.78 -3.57 -15.80
N SER A 187 9.78 -3.54 -17.13
CA SER A 187 10.91 -3.99 -17.96
C SER A 187 12.25 -3.30 -17.67
N SER A 188 12.25 -2.19 -16.92
CA SER A 188 13.44 -1.47 -16.44
C SER A 188 14.02 -2.01 -15.11
N GLY A 189 13.40 -3.03 -14.50
CA GLY A 189 14.03 -3.89 -13.49
C GLY A 189 13.76 -3.56 -12.02
N GLU A 190 13.11 -2.43 -11.68
CA GLU A 190 12.79 -2.10 -10.29
C GLU A 190 11.34 -1.58 -10.16
N THR A 191 10.60 -2.13 -9.20
CA THR A 191 9.25 -1.68 -8.85
C THR A 191 9.30 -0.32 -8.16
N SER A 192 8.50 0.64 -8.63
CA SER A 192 8.43 1.97 -8.02
C SER A 192 7.64 1.91 -6.71
N PRO A 193 8.21 2.29 -5.55
CA PRO A 193 7.44 2.39 -4.31
C PRO A 193 6.27 3.37 -4.41
N VAL A 194 6.43 4.42 -5.23
CA VAL A 194 5.41 5.46 -5.43
C VAL A 194 4.17 4.87 -6.13
N SER A 195 4.35 4.02 -7.15
CA SER A 195 3.21 3.41 -7.84
C SER A 195 2.41 2.45 -6.93
N ILE A 196 3.08 1.82 -5.95
CA ILE A 196 2.39 1.00 -4.94
C ILE A 196 1.55 1.91 -4.03
N VAL A 197 2.11 3.04 -3.58
CA VAL A 197 1.38 4.02 -2.75
C VAL A 197 0.16 4.56 -3.51
N GLU A 198 0.35 5.04 -4.74
CA GLU A 198 -0.75 5.58 -5.56
C GLU A 198 -1.87 4.54 -5.78
N CYS A 199 -1.51 3.28 -6.02
CA CYS A 199 -2.50 2.21 -6.19
C CYS A 199 -3.23 1.89 -4.89
N VAL A 200 -2.53 1.86 -3.75
CA VAL A 200 -3.17 1.62 -2.44
C VAL A 200 -4.05 2.79 -2.03
N ASP A 201 -3.64 4.04 -2.28
CA ASP A 201 -4.47 5.21 -2.02
C ASP A 201 -5.75 5.17 -2.87
N ALA A 202 -5.67 4.77 -4.15
CA ALA A 202 -6.87 4.58 -4.99
C ALA A 202 -7.80 3.45 -4.47
N ILE A 203 -7.25 2.37 -3.90
CA ILE A 203 -8.04 1.32 -3.25
C ILE A 203 -8.69 1.88 -1.97
N SER A 204 -7.99 2.71 -1.21
CA SER A 204 -8.52 3.39 -0.03
C SER A 204 -9.69 4.30 -0.40
N ASP A 205 -9.56 5.10 -1.46
CA ASP A 205 -10.61 5.98 -1.95
C ASP A 205 -11.87 5.18 -2.31
N LEU A 206 -11.73 4.07 -3.05
CA LEU A 206 -12.86 3.17 -3.34
C LEU A 206 -13.49 2.60 -2.06
N TYR A 207 -12.69 2.30 -1.04
CA TYR A 207 -13.20 1.77 0.23
C TYR A 207 -13.94 2.84 1.05
N ASP A 208 -13.53 4.09 0.96
CA ASP A 208 -14.26 5.23 1.52
C ASP A 208 -15.59 5.44 0.81
N GLU A 209 -15.62 5.37 -0.53
CA GLU A 209 -16.86 5.38 -1.32
C GLU A 209 -17.80 4.21 -0.95
N THR A 210 -17.22 3.06 -0.57
CA THR A 210 -17.97 1.89 -0.09
C THR A 210 -18.67 2.18 1.24
N LEU A 211 -18.02 2.93 2.13
CA LEU A 211 -18.66 3.41 3.35
C LEU A 211 -19.75 4.44 3.05
N ASP A 212 -19.50 5.39 2.15
CA ASP A 212 -20.48 6.40 1.80
C ASP A 212 -21.73 5.79 1.13
N PHE A 213 -21.55 4.76 0.31
CA PHE A 213 -22.65 3.97 -0.25
C PHE A 213 -23.54 3.35 0.83
N GLU A 214 -22.97 2.78 1.90
CA GLU A 214 -23.72 2.20 3.03
C GLU A 214 -24.36 3.28 3.92
N LEU A 215 -23.65 4.39 4.15
CA LEU A 215 -24.19 5.53 4.88
C LEU A 215 -25.40 6.12 4.15
N GLU A 216 -25.35 6.24 2.83
CA GLU A 216 -26.45 6.74 2.02
C GLU A 216 -27.70 5.88 2.18
N SER A 217 -27.57 4.54 2.09
CA SER A 217 -28.69 3.62 2.37
C SER A 217 -29.35 3.95 3.70
N ARG A 218 -28.56 4.09 4.77
CA ARG A 218 -29.08 4.33 6.12
C ARG A 218 -29.55 5.76 6.38
N ARG A 219 -29.17 6.72 5.53
CA ARG A 219 -29.64 8.11 5.63
C ARG A 219 -31.05 8.24 5.10
N VAL A 220 -31.43 7.49 4.08
CA VAL A 220 -32.74 7.66 3.43
C VAL A 220 -33.83 6.96 4.24
N LEU A 221 -34.83 7.71 4.69
CA LEU A 221 -36.01 7.14 5.30
C LEU A 221 -36.94 6.60 4.19
N PRO A 222 -37.22 5.28 4.12
CA PRO A 222 -38.12 4.74 3.11
C PRO A 222 -39.56 5.26 3.30
N PRO A 223 -40.29 5.55 2.21
CA PRO A 223 -41.74 5.77 2.27
C PRO A 223 -42.47 4.53 2.80
N GLU A 224 -43.67 4.73 3.34
CA GLU A 224 -44.50 3.65 3.86
C GLU A 224 -44.73 2.56 2.79
N GLY A 225 -44.46 1.31 3.14
CA GLY A 225 -44.57 0.15 2.26
C GLY A 225 -43.29 -0.22 1.49
N PHE A 226 -42.23 0.60 1.57
CA PHE A 226 -40.93 0.34 0.93
C PHE A 226 -39.83 -0.14 1.90
N GLU A 227 -40.18 -0.44 3.16
CA GLU A 227 -39.22 -0.81 4.20
C GLU A 227 -38.47 -2.11 3.85
N GLU A 228 -39.16 -3.07 3.24
CA GLU A 228 -38.57 -4.36 2.88
C GLU A 228 -37.53 -4.21 1.77
N VAL A 229 -37.87 -3.55 0.65
CA VAL A 229 -36.93 -3.33 -0.46
C VAL A 229 -35.74 -2.47 -0.04
N HIS A 230 -35.95 -1.58 0.93
CA HIS A 230 -34.88 -0.80 1.54
C HIS A 230 -33.91 -1.70 2.31
N ARG A 231 -34.45 -2.55 3.21
CA ARG A 231 -33.66 -3.46 4.05
C ARG A 231 -32.87 -4.48 3.25
N ILE A 232 -33.39 -4.97 2.12
CA ILE A 232 -32.69 -5.94 1.26
C ILE A 232 -31.31 -5.42 0.79
N GLN A 233 -31.12 -4.09 0.72
CA GLN A 233 -29.87 -3.48 0.28
C GLN A 233 -28.76 -3.48 1.33
N ASP A 234 -29.07 -3.79 2.58
CA ASP A 234 -28.12 -3.73 3.68
C ASP A 234 -26.94 -4.69 3.44
N GLY A 235 -25.73 -4.14 3.48
CA GLY A 235 -24.51 -4.95 3.32
C GLY A 235 -24.23 -5.38 1.88
N TRP A 236 -24.88 -4.79 0.88
CA TRP A 236 -24.53 -4.99 -0.54
C TRP A 236 -23.06 -4.67 -0.85
N SER A 237 -22.47 -3.73 -0.11
CA SER A 237 -21.05 -3.40 -0.22
C SER A 237 -20.10 -4.52 0.24
N GLN A 238 -20.62 -5.55 0.93
CA GLN A 238 -19.81 -6.64 1.46
C GLN A 238 -19.00 -7.37 0.38
N THR A 239 -19.50 -7.46 -0.85
CA THR A 239 -18.77 -8.02 -1.99
C THR A 239 -17.42 -7.32 -2.21
N ILE A 240 -17.36 -5.98 -2.09
CA ILE A 240 -16.13 -5.21 -2.25
C ILE A 240 -15.19 -5.46 -1.06
N ARG A 241 -15.75 -5.47 0.17
CA ARG A 241 -15.00 -5.76 1.40
C ARG A 241 -14.36 -7.14 1.35
N ASP A 242 -15.08 -8.14 0.84
CA ASP A 242 -14.57 -9.50 0.70
C ASP A 242 -13.44 -9.56 -0.34
N GLY A 243 -13.56 -8.83 -1.46
CA GLY A 243 -12.47 -8.71 -2.44
C GLY A 243 -11.18 -8.12 -1.85
N ILE A 244 -11.31 -7.06 -1.06
CA ILE A 244 -10.17 -6.42 -0.37
C ILE A 244 -9.55 -7.35 0.68
N ARG A 245 -10.38 -8.08 1.44
CA ARG A 245 -9.90 -9.07 2.41
C ARG A 245 -9.11 -10.18 1.73
N GLN A 246 -9.65 -10.74 0.64
CA GLN A 246 -8.96 -11.76 -0.16
C GLN A 246 -7.58 -11.27 -0.60
N VAL A 247 -7.46 -10.01 -1.06
CA VAL A 247 -6.17 -9.40 -1.44
C VAL A 247 -5.23 -9.28 -0.24
N THR A 248 -5.73 -8.83 0.90
CA THR A 248 -4.93 -8.69 2.12
C THR A 248 -4.36 -10.05 2.56
N ASP A 249 -5.20 -11.09 2.57
CA ASP A 249 -4.81 -12.47 2.87
C ASP A 249 -3.77 -13.01 1.86
N PHE A 250 -3.90 -12.61 0.58
CA PHE A 250 -2.90 -12.93 -0.43
C PHE A 250 -1.57 -12.23 -0.15
N LEU A 251 -1.56 -10.93 0.14
CA LEU A 251 -0.36 -10.19 0.44
C LEU A 251 0.36 -10.77 1.67
N GLU A 252 -0.38 -11.10 2.73
CA GLU A 252 0.16 -11.76 3.92
C GLU A 252 0.83 -13.09 3.57
N ARG A 253 0.14 -13.97 2.83
CA ARG A 253 0.72 -15.23 2.34
C ARG A 253 1.93 -15.01 1.44
N ALA A 254 1.91 -13.98 0.59
CA ALA A 254 3.03 -13.64 -0.28
C ALA A 254 4.27 -13.25 0.54
N THR A 255 4.09 -12.49 1.63
CA THR A 255 5.22 -12.12 2.50
C THR A 255 5.88 -13.33 3.16
N THR A 256 5.11 -14.36 3.52
CA THR A 256 5.58 -15.55 4.26
C THR A 256 5.91 -16.76 3.39
N TRP A 257 5.59 -16.72 2.09
CA TRP A 257 5.78 -17.84 1.16
C TRP A 257 7.22 -18.39 1.16
N ASN A 258 7.45 -19.66 0.87
CA ASN A 258 8.81 -20.21 0.76
C ASN A 258 9.14 -20.50 -0.71
N PRO A 259 10.10 -19.80 -1.34
CA PRO A 259 10.40 -20.01 -2.75
C PRO A 259 11.03 -21.38 -3.02
N ARG A 260 11.63 -22.01 -2.01
CA ARG A 260 12.22 -23.36 -2.10
C ARG A 260 11.18 -24.47 -2.20
N SER A 261 9.90 -24.17 -1.94
CA SER A 261 8.82 -25.15 -2.04
C SER A 261 8.52 -25.58 -3.48
N GLY A 262 8.98 -24.82 -4.49
CA GLY A 262 8.74 -25.10 -5.91
C GLY A 262 7.28 -24.92 -6.36
N LYS A 263 6.36 -24.61 -5.45
CA LYS A 263 4.94 -24.38 -5.75
C LYS A 263 4.72 -22.91 -6.11
N PRO A 264 4.16 -22.59 -7.29
CA PRO A 264 3.81 -21.21 -7.62
C PRO A 264 2.81 -20.67 -6.60
N LEU A 265 2.92 -19.38 -6.28
CA LEU A 265 1.90 -18.70 -5.50
C LEU A 265 0.74 -18.35 -6.44
N GLU A 266 -0.28 -19.20 -6.43
CA GLU A 266 -1.52 -18.96 -7.16
C GLU A 266 -2.55 -18.27 -6.26
N PHE A 267 -3.26 -17.32 -6.84
CA PHE A 267 -4.32 -16.60 -6.15
C PHE A 267 -5.41 -16.19 -7.12
N THR A 268 -6.65 -16.36 -6.67
CA THR A 268 -7.86 -15.97 -7.38
C THR A 268 -8.64 -15.04 -6.48
N ILE A 269 -9.08 -13.91 -7.01
CA ILE A 269 -10.01 -13.01 -6.34
C ILE A 269 -11.39 -13.29 -6.91
N GLU A 270 -12.33 -13.66 -6.05
CA GLU A 270 -13.70 -13.93 -6.43
C GLU A 270 -14.60 -12.77 -5.96
N PHE A 271 -15.27 -12.13 -6.91
CA PHE A 271 -16.33 -11.16 -6.62
C PHE A 271 -17.67 -11.87 -6.80
N GLY A 272 -18.32 -12.19 -5.68
CA GLY A 272 -19.67 -12.75 -5.69
C GLY A 272 -20.72 -11.72 -6.10
N ALA A 273 -21.88 -12.20 -6.55
CA ALA A 273 -23.04 -11.32 -6.69
C ALA A 273 -23.40 -10.72 -5.31
N PRO A 274 -23.85 -9.46 -5.24
CA PRO A 274 -24.38 -8.92 -4.00
C PRO A 274 -25.54 -9.78 -3.50
N ARG A 275 -25.70 -9.84 -2.18
CA ARG A 275 -26.75 -10.66 -1.55
C ARG A 275 -28.13 -10.17 -2.00
N ASP A 276 -29.03 -11.12 -2.23
CA ASP A 276 -30.47 -10.85 -2.37
C ASP A 276 -30.86 -9.89 -3.52
N VAL A 277 -30.00 -9.70 -4.53
CA VAL A 277 -30.29 -8.85 -5.71
C VAL A 277 -31.54 -9.30 -6.46
N ASP A 278 -31.78 -10.61 -6.55
CA ASP A 278 -32.97 -11.13 -7.22
C ASP A 278 -34.23 -10.89 -6.38
N MET A 279 -34.12 -10.95 -5.04
CA MET A 279 -35.22 -10.57 -4.13
C MET A 279 -35.53 -9.07 -4.24
N PHE A 280 -34.50 -8.23 -4.32
CA PHE A 280 -34.66 -6.80 -4.52
C PHE A 280 -35.43 -6.48 -5.81
N LYS A 281 -35.06 -7.12 -6.93
CA LYS A 281 -35.74 -6.92 -8.21
C LYS A 281 -37.21 -7.35 -8.13
N ALA A 282 -37.47 -8.53 -7.58
CA ALA A 282 -38.83 -9.03 -7.43
C ALA A 282 -39.71 -8.12 -6.57
N GLU A 283 -39.16 -7.59 -5.46
CA GLU A 283 -39.89 -6.70 -4.57
C GLU A 283 -40.10 -5.30 -5.19
N LEU A 284 -39.10 -4.78 -5.89
CA LEU A 284 -39.25 -3.51 -6.62
C LEU A 284 -40.31 -3.62 -7.72
N ASP A 285 -40.34 -4.72 -8.48
CA ASP A 285 -41.36 -4.96 -9.50
C ASP A 285 -42.77 -5.07 -8.89
N ARG A 286 -42.90 -5.71 -7.71
CA ARG A 286 -44.16 -5.81 -6.97
C ARG A 286 -44.70 -4.44 -6.55
N LEU A 287 -43.82 -3.54 -6.12
CA LEU A 287 -44.18 -2.20 -5.65
C LEU A 287 -44.53 -1.24 -6.79
N LEU A 288 -44.10 -1.54 -8.02
CA LEU A 288 -44.34 -0.72 -9.21
C LEU A 288 -45.52 -1.22 -10.08
N ALA A 289 -46.08 -2.38 -9.77
CA ALA A 289 -47.23 -2.99 -10.45
C ALA A 289 -48.57 -2.45 -9.91
#